data_AF-A0A962NFS7-F1
#
_entry.id   AF-A0A962NFS7-F1
#
_cell.length_a   1.000
_cell.length_b   1.000
_cell.length_c   1.000
_cell.angle_alpha   90.00
_cell.angle_beta   90.00
_cell.angle_gamma   90.00
#
_symmetry.space_group_name_H-M   'P 1'
#
loop_
_entity.id
_entity.type
_entity.pdbx_description
1 polymer ?
#
loop_
_entity_poly.entity_id
_entity_poly.type
_entity_poly.pdbx_seq_one_letter_code
_entity_poly.pdbx_strand_id
1 'polypeptide(L)'
;MRKTMLWAGLVLGLGLAPQAQASSVVADWNEEMLTAIRNTGPRPTVVSRSLFIVSAAQYDAWTAFAPTALAVTPANRSLRQPLELQTEENRRIAVSYAAYVALVDQFPTRVVQFNEFMQSLGLDPNVNAALPDPAAIGRAAAQAVLA
;
A
#
# COMPACT_ATOMS: atom_id res chain seq x y z
N MET A 1 26.14 -12.81 64.40
CA MET A 1 24.89 -13.61 64.43
C MET A 1 23.92 -13.04 63.40
N ARG A 2 23.56 -13.86 62.42
CA ARG A 2 22.65 -13.59 61.28
C ARG A 2 21.22 -13.43 61.78
N LYS A 3 20.49 -12.41 61.32
CA LYS A 3 19.05 -12.51 61.03
C LYS A 3 18.70 -11.68 59.79
N THR A 4 18.55 -12.43 58.71
CA THR A 4 17.91 -12.09 57.45
C THR A 4 16.47 -11.65 57.64
N MET A 5 16.04 -10.55 57.04
CA MET A 5 14.65 -10.35 56.65
C MET A 5 14.60 -9.76 55.23
N LEU A 6 14.18 -10.64 54.32
CA LEU A 6 13.75 -10.36 52.96
C LEU A 6 12.48 -9.50 53.02
N TRP A 7 12.41 -8.44 52.22
CA TRP A 7 11.14 -7.95 51.69
C TRP A 7 11.21 -7.99 50.17
N ALA A 8 10.33 -8.81 49.61
CA ALA A 8 10.18 -9.06 48.19
C ALA A 8 9.77 -7.76 47.48
N GLY A 9 10.59 -7.31 46.54
CA GLY A 9 10.20 -6.29 45.58
C GLY A 9 9.15 -6.86 44.65
N LEU A 10 7.90 -6.44 44.81
CA LEU A 10 6.82 -6.67 43.86
C LEU A 10 7.11 -5.80 42.62
N VAL A 11 7.83 -6.35 41.64
CA VAL A 11 7.91 -5.74 40.31
C VAL A 11 6.60 -6.06 39.59
N LEU A 12 5.64 -5.12 39.64
CA LEU A 12 4.55 -5.09 38.68
C LEU A 12 5.16 -4.82 37.31
N GLY A 13 5.47 -5.89 36.58
CA GLY A 13 5.71 -5.83 35.15
C GLY A 13 4.40 -5.45 34.46
N LEU A 14 4.19 -4.15 34.24
CA LEU A 14 3.29 -3.66 33.21
C LEU A 14 3.87 -4.15 31.87
N GLY A 15 3.48 -5.36 31.48
CA GLY A 15 3.73 -5.90 30.16
C GLY A 15 2.99 -5.04 29.13
N LEU A 16 3.63 -3.98 28.66
CA LEU A 16 3.35 -3.40 27.36
C LEU A 16 3.75 -4.44 26.32
N ALA A 17 2.89 -5.43 26.10
CA ALA A 17 2.95 -6.18 24.87
C ALA A 17 2.79 -5.15 23.75
N PRO A 18 3.73 -5.05 22.78
CA PRO A 18 3.51 -4.19 21.63
C PRO A 18 2.22 -4.66 20.97
N GLN A 19 1.19 -3.83 20.98
CA GLN A 19 0.01 -4.09 20.17
C GLN A 19 0.49 -4.02 18.72
N ALA A 20 0.46 -5.14 18.01
CA ALA A 20 0.70 -5.14 16.59
C ALA A 20 -0.35 -4.23 15.95
N GLN A 21 0.08 -3.09 15.41
CA GLN A 21 -0.79 -2.22 14.63
C GLN A 21 -1.35 -3.05 13.47
N ALA A 22 -2.66 -2.96 13.20
CA ALA A 22 -3.24 -3.57 12.00
C ALA A 22 -2.46 -3.05 10.76
N SER A 23 -2.05 -3.96 9.88
CA SER A 23 -1.34 -3.57 8.65
C SER A 23 -2.25 -2.72 7.77
N SER A 24 -1.68 -1.72 7.09
CA SER A 24 -2.42 -0.94 6.10
C SER A 24 -2.40 -1.66 4.75
N VAL A 25 -3.38 -1.38 3.89
CA VAL A 25 -3.41 -1.96 2.53
C VAL A 25 -2.13 -1.66 1.75
N VAL A 26 -1.48 -0.51 2.00
CA VAL A 26 -0.18 -0.16 1.42
C VAL A 26 0.92 -1.11 1.91
N ALA A 27 0.94 -1.42 3.21
CA ALA A 27 1.89 -2.37 3.78
C ALA A 27 1.69 -3.77 3.20
N ASP A 28 0.45 -4.20 3.02
CA ASP A 28 0.14 -5.51 2.44
C ASP A 28 0.60 -5.59 0.96
N TRP A 29 0.32 -4.57 0.15
CA TRP A 29 0.86 -4.47 -1.21
C TRP A 29 2.39 -4.42 -1.27
N ASN A 30 3.03 -3.79 -0.27
CA ASN A 30 4.48 -3.80 -0.16
C ASN A 30 5.01 -5.22 0.10
N GLU A 31 4.35 -6.02 0.94
CA GLU A 31 4.73 -7.42 1.14
C GLU A 31 4.54 -8.27 -0.13
N GLU A 32 3.49 -8.02 -0.92
CA GLU A 32 3.32 -8.65 -2.23
C GLU A 32 4.47 -8.31 -3.19
N MET A 33 4.86 -7.03 -3.25
CA MET A 33 6.00 -6.56 -4.03
C MET A 33 7.31 -7.20 -3.55
N LEU A 34 7.57 -7.24 -2.24
CA LEU A 34 8.77 -7.85 -1.67
C LEU A 34 8.82 -9.35 -1.94
N THR A 35 7.67 -10.02 -1.89
CA THR A 35 7.55 -11.43 -2.29
C THR A 35 7.86 -11.63 -3.76
N ALA A 36 7.38 -10.75 -4.65
CA ALA A 36 7.73 -10.78 -6.08
C ALA A 36 9.24 -10.61 -6.28
N ILE A 37 9.86 -9.62 -5.62
CA ILE A 37 11.31 -9.36 -5.68
C ILE A 37 12.12 -10.59 -5.27
N ARG A 38 11.79 -11.19 -4.10
CA ARG A 38 12.46 -12.41 -3.60
C ARG A 38 12.40 -13.55 -4.61
N ASN A 39 11.27 -13.69 -5.30
CA ASN A 39 11.05 -14.76 -6.28
C ASN A 39 11.66 -14.48 -7.66
N THR A 40 11.96 -13.23 -8.01
CA THR A 40 12.59 -12.85 -9.30
C THR A 40 14.12 -12.76 -9.25
N GLY A 41 14.71 -12.79 -8.06
CA GLY A 41 16.16 -12.73 -7.87
C GLY A 41 16.75 -11.31 -7.81
N PRO A 42 18.00 -11.17 -7.34
CA PRO A 42 18.58 -9.88 -7.01
C PRO A 42 18.96 -9.07 -8.24
N ARG A 43 18.36 -7.88 -8.40
CA ARG A 43 18.71 -6.86 -9.41
C ARG A 43 18.62 -5.47 -8.77
N PRO A 44 19.60 -5.02 -7.97
CA PRO A 44 19.44 -3.89 -7.05
C PRO A 44 18.87 -2.62 -7.70
N THR A 45 19.42 -2.17 -8.82
CA THR A 45 18.97 -0.95 -9.51
C THR A 45 17.57 -1.07 -10.11
N VAL A 46 17.25 -2.24 -10.68
CA VAL A 46 15.93 -2.53 -11.26
C VAL A 46 14.88 -2.58 -10.16
N VAL A 47 15.18 -3.28 -9.07
CA VAL A 47 14.31 -3.38 -7.90
C VAL A 47 14.07 -2.01 -7.28
N SER A 48 15.10 -1.17 -7.12
CA SER A 48 14.92 0.21 -6.62
C SER A 48 13.99 1.05 -7.50
N ARG A 49 14.10 0.94 -8.83
CA ARG A 49 13.17 1.61 -9.75
C ARG A 49 11.74 1.11 -9.57
N SER A 50 11.54 -0.21 -9.49
CA SER A 50 10.20 -0.78 -9.30
C SER A 50 9.58 -0.37 -7.96
N LEU A 51 10.36 -0.36 -6.87
CA LEU A 51 9.94 0.15 -5.56
C LEU A 51 9.47 1.60 -5.64
N PHE A 52 10.21 2.45 -6.35
CA PHE A 52 9.83 3.85 -6.56
C PHE A 52 8.52 3.97 -7.34
N ILE A 53 8.38 3.26 -8.46
CA ILE A 53 7.19 3.33 -9.32
C ILE A 53 5.93 2.92 -8.56
N VAL A 54 5.98 1.80 -7.85
CA VAL A 54 4.82 1.30 -7.08
C VAL A 54 4.45 2.27 -5.97
N SER A 55 5.45 2.74 -5.20
CA SER A 55 5.23 3.72 -4.13
C SER A 55 4.66 5.04 -4.65
N ALA A 56 5.18 5.54 -5.78
CA ALA A 56 4.71 6.77 -6.40
C ALA A 56 3.28 6.64 -6.93
N ALA A 57 2.94 5.51 -7.57
CA ALA A 57 1.60 5.23 -8.05
C ALA A 57 0.58 5.17 -6.90
N GLN A 58 0.91 4.45 -5.82
CA GLN A 58 0.07 4.39 -4.63
C GLN A 58 -0.11 5.76 -3.98
N TYR A 59 0.98 6.54 -3.84
CA TYR A 59 0.91 7.88 -3.27
C TYR A 59 0.04 8.81 -4.12
N ASP A 60 0.26 8.86 -5.42
CA ASP A 60 -0.51 9.71 -6.33
C ASP A 60 -2.01 9.35 -6.33
N ALA A 61 -2.35 8.05 -6.32
CA ALA A 61 -3.73 7.60 -6.18
C ALA A 61 -4.35 8.01 -4.83
N TRP A 62 -3.59 7.91 -3.73
CA TRP A 62 -4.03 8.36 -2.42
C TRP A 62 -4.26 9.88 -2.38
N THR A 63 -3.44 10.68 -3.06
CA THR A 63 -3.58 12.15 -3.08
C THR A 63 -4.88 12.61 -3.73
N ALA A 64 -5.48 11.80 -4.61
CA ALA A 64 -6.79 12.09 -5.20
C ALA A 64 -7.89 12.20 -4.15
N PHE A 65 -7.72 11.54 -3.00
CA PHE A 65 -8.68 11.50 -1.89
C PHE A 65 -8.14 12.16 -0.62
N ALA A 66 -7.18 13.07 -0.76
CA ALA A 66 -6.63 13.84 0.35
C ALA A 66 -6.88 15.35 0.11
N PRO A 67 -7.21 16.12 1.16
CA PRO A 67 -7.70 17.48 0.99
C PRO A 67 -6.64 18.43 0.42
N THR A 68 -5.37 18.23 0.81
CA THR A 68 -4.27 19.16 0.50
C THR A 68 -3.07 18.49 -0.17
N ALA A 69 -2.99 17.15 -0.19
CA ALA A 69 -1.82 16.44 -0.70
C ALA A 69 -1.64 16.63 -2.21
N LEU A 70 -0.40 16.74 -2.66
CA LEU A 70 -0.06 16.97 -4.05
C LEU A 70 0.60 15.74 -4.66
N ALA A 71 0.03 15.22 -5.74
CA ALA A 71 0.64 14.14 -6.50
C ALA A 71 2.06 14.51 -6.97
N VAL A 72 2.98 13.55 -6.88
CA VAL A 72 4.34 13.62 -7.40
C VAL A 72 4.29 13.82 -8.91
N THR A 73 3.44 13.05 -9.60
CA THR A 73 3.25 13.18 -11.05
C THR A 73 2.30 14.33 -11.36
N PRO A 74 2.72 15.35 -12.14
CA PRO A 74 1.88 16.52 -12.42
C PRO A 74 0.54 16.20 -13.07
N ALA A 75 0.48 15.20 -13.96
CA ALA A 75 -0.75 14.76 -14.63
C ALA A 75 -1.83 14.28 -13.63
N ASN A 76 -1.40 13.67 -12.53
CA ASN A 76 -2.29 13.12 -11.50
C ASN A 76 -2.92 14.17 -10.58
N ARG A 77 -2.42 15.42 -10.58
CA ARG A 77 -2.94 16.49 -9.72
C ARG A 77 -4.39 16.86 -10.05
N SER A 78 -4.82 16.58 -11.28
CA SER A 78 -6.20 16.79 -11.74
C SER A 78 -7.20 15.74 -11.23
N LEU A 79 -6.72 14.63 -10.66
CA LEU A 79 -7.56 13.53 -10.18
C LEU A 79 -8.23 13.81 -8.82
N ARG A 80 -7.97 14.95 -8.18
CA ARG A 80 -8.51 15.28 -6.85
C ARG A 80 -10.04 15.24 -6.84
N GLN A 81 -10.58 14.51 -5.86
CA GLN A 81 -12.00 14.32 -5.68
C GLN A 81 -12.60 15.32 -4.67
N PRO A 82 -13.90 15.65 -4.80
CA PRO A 82 -14.65 16.40 -3.79
C PRO A 82 -14.58 15.74 -2.41
N LEU A 83 -14.70 16.54 -1.34
CA LEU A 83 -14.51 16.10 0.05
C LEU A 83 -15.43 14.92 0.43
N GLU A 84 -16.63 14.89 -0.14
CA GLU A 84 -17.65 13.86 0.08
C GLU A 84 -17.20 12.47 -0.39
N LEU A 85 -16.30 12.43 -1.37
CA LEU A 85 -15.74 11.19 -1.92
C LEU A 85 -14.41 10.80 -1.28
N GLN A 86 -13.84 11.63 -0.37
CA GLN A 86 -12.56 11.38 0.30
C GLN A 86 -12.69 10.40 1.48
N THR A 87 -13.30 9.25 1.24
CA THR A 87 -13.48 8.20 2.25
C THR A 87 -12.25 7.29 2.35
N GLU A 88 -12.09 6.61 3.49
CA GLU A 88 -11.05 5.59 3.65
C GLU A 88 -11.22 4.45 2.64
N GLU A 89 -12.46 4.06 2.35
CA GLU A 89 -12.74 2.98 1.40
C GLU A 89 -12.33 3.35 -0.03
N ASN A 90 -12.66 4.57 -0.48
CA ASN A 90 -12.24 5.02 -1.80
C ASN A 90 -10.71 5.11 -1.92
N ARG A 91 -10.03 5.55 -0.84
CA ARG A 91 -8.56 5.52 -0.76
C ARG A 91 -8.03 4.09 -0.87
N ARG A 92 -8.57 3.15 -0.10
CA ARG A 92 -8.17 1.75 -0.11
C ARG A 92 -8.30 1.13 -1.49
N ILE A 93 -9.43 1.38 -2.17
CA ILE A 93 -9.69 0.90 -3.53
C ILE A 93 -8.68 1.51 -4.50
N ALA A 94 -8.57 2.84 -4.55
CA ALA A 94 -7.71 3.53 -5.52
C ALA A 94 -6.23 3.17 -5.37
N VAL A 95 -5.73 3.13 -4.13
CA VAL A 95 -4.37 2.68 -3.82
C VAL A 95 -4.14 1.24 -4.30
N SER A 96 -5.13 0.36 -4.13
CA SER A 96 -5.00 -1.04 -4.54
C SER A 96 -4.93 -1.21 -6.05
N TYR A 97 -5.78 -0.52 -6.80
CA TYR A 97 -5.71 -0.56 -8.26
C TYR A 97 -4.43 0.10 -8.80
N ALA A 98 -3.94 1.15 -8.14
CA ALA A 98 -2.67 1.76 -8.51
C ALA A 98 -1.48 0.82 -8.29
N ALA A 99 -1.44 0.16 -7.13
CA ALA A 99 -0.43 -0.85 -6.81
C ALA A 99 -0.49 -2.02 -7.81
N TYR A 100 -1.69 -2.55 -8.07
CA TYR A 100 -1.89 -3.64 -9.02
C TYR A 100 -1.38 -3.31 -10.42
N VAL A 101 -1.77 -2.16 -10.99
CA VAL A 101 -1.32 -1.75 -12.33
C VAL A 101 0.21 -1.57 -12.38
N ALA A 102 0.79 -0.90 -11.39
CA ALA A 102 2.23 -0.71 -11.32
C ALA A 102 2.98 -2.05 -11.15
N LEU A 103 2.49 -2.95 -10.31
CA LEU A 103 3.13 -4.25 -10.06
C LEU A 103 3.03 -5.21 -11.25
N VAL A 104 1.90 -5.23 -11.95
CA VAL A 104 1.75 -6.02 -13.18
C VAL A 104 2.72 -5.55 -14.25
N ASP A 105 2.93 -4.23 -14.40
CA ASP A 105 3.91 -3.68 -15.32
C ASP A 105 5.35 -4.03 -14.92
N GLN A 106 5.69 -3.87 -13.63
CA GLN A 106 7.05 -4.09 -13.13
C GLN A 106 7.42 -5.58 -13.00
N PHE A 107 6.45 -6.46 -12.75
CA PHE A 107 6.63 -7.90 -12.53
C PHE A 107 5.63 -8.73 -13.34
N PRO A 108 5.72 -8.72 -14.69
CA PRO A 108 4.73 -9.37 -15.57
C PRO A 108 4.66 -10.89 -15.41
N THR A 109 5.68 -11.53 -14.82
CA THR A 109 5.67 -12.96 -14.49
C THR A 109 4.94 -13.29 -13.18
N ARG A 110 4.48 -12.28 -12.43
CA ARG A 110 3.84 -12.41 -11.11
C ARG A 110 2.37 -11.97 -11.10
N VAL A 111 1.75 -11.79 -12.27
CA VAL A 111 0.35 -11.36 -12.41
C VAL A 111 -0.63 -12.23 -11.61
N VAL A 112 -0.44 -13.55 -11.59
CA VAL A 112 -1.30 -14.48 -10.84
C VAL A 112 -1.31 -14.13 -9.34
N GLN A 113 -0.14 -13.88 -8.75
CA GLN A 113 0.00 -13.48 -7.35
C GLN A 113 -0.78 -12.18 -7.07
N PHE A 114 -0.64 -11.17 -7.93
CA PHE A 114 -1.34 -9.89 -7.71
C PHE A 114 -2.85 -10.00 -7.95
N ASN A 115 -3.30 -10.87 -8.85
CA ASN A 115 -4.73 -11.17 -9.03
C ASN A 115 -5.34 -11.84 -7.80
N GLU A 116 -4.64 -12.83 -7.23
CA GLU A 116 -5.07 -13.50 -5.99
C GLU A 116 -5.16 -12.48 -4.85
N PHE A 117 -4.19 -11.57 -4.74
CA PHE A 117 -4.22 -10.53 -3.71
C PHE A 117 -5.39 -9.55 -3.90
N MET A 118 -5.64 -9.06 -5.12
CA MET A 118 -6.82 -8.25 -5.44
C MET A 118 -8.14 -8.94 -5.02
N GLN A 119 -8.28 -10.22 -5.36
CA GLN A 119 -9.46 -11.01 -5.00
C GLN A 119 -9.60 -11.16 -3.49
N SER A 120 -8.49 -11.33 -2.76
CA SER A 120 -8.50 -11.39 -1.29
C SER A 120 -8.99 -10.08 -0.65
N LEU A 121 -8.79 -8.95 -1.32
CA LEU A 121 -9.30 -7.63 -0.93
C LEU A 121 -10.75 -7.36 -1.37
N GLY A 122 -11.40 -8.32 -2.03
CA GLY A 122 -12.74 -8.19 -2.60
C GLY A 122 -12.78 -7.32 -3.87
N LEU A 123 -11.65 -7.15 -4.56
CA LEU A 123 -11.52 -6.30 -5.75
C LEU A 123 -11.35 -7.16 -7.00
N ASP A 124 -12.01 -6.79 -8.10
CA ASP A 124 -11.87 -7.47 -9.39
C ASP A 124 -10.68 -6.87 -10.19
N PRO A 125 -9.61 -7.63 -10.47
CA PRO A 125 -8.48 -7.16 -11.29
C PRO A 125 -8.91 -6.64 -12.68
N ASN A 126 -10.04 -7.14 -13.20
CA ASN A 126 -10.56 -6.82 -14.53
C ASN A 126 -11.71 -5.81 -14.50
N VAL A 127 -11.92 -5.10 -13.39
CA VAL A 127 -13.01 -4.11 -13.28
C VAL A 127 -12.99 -3.14 -14.45
N ASN A 128 -14.15 -2.94 -15.06
CA ASN A 128 -14.36 -1.93 -16.08
C ASN A 128 -15.05 -0.72 -15.44
N ALA A 129 -14.24 0.24 -14.98
CA ALA A 129 -14.70 1.44 -14.29
C ALA A 129 -14.24 2.69 -15.05
N ALA A 130 -15.04 3.75 -14.97
CA ALA A 130 -14.72 5.07 -15.52
C ALA A 130 -14.64 6.10 -14.40
N LEU A 131 -13.91 7.20 -14.63
CA LEU A 131 -13.85 8.31 -13.67
C LEU A 131 -15.27 8.83 -13.36
N PRO A 132 -15.57 9.19 -12.11
CA PRO A 132 -14.66 9.35 -10.97
C PRO A 132 -14.52 8.12 -10.05
N ASP A 133 -14.80 6.90 -10.54
CA ASP A 133 -14.68 5.68 -9.73
C ASP A 133 -13.27 5.52 -9.14
N PRO A 134 -13.11 5.12 -7.85
CA PRO A 134 -11.80 4.98 -7.22
C PRO A 134 -10.89 3.96 -7.94
N ALA A 135 -11.43 2.89 -8.52
CA ALA A 135 -10.63 1.96 -9.32
C ALA A 135 -10.09 2.63 -10.57
N ALA A 136 -10.92 3.39 -11.29
CA ALA A 136 -10.51 4.16 -12.46
C ALA A 136 -9.43 5.20 -12.11
N ILE A 137 -9.57 5.88 -10.97
CA ILE A 137 -8.57 6.84 -10.45
C ILE A 137 -7.24 6.14 -10.17
N GLY A 138 -7.26 5.00 -9.46
CA GLY A 138 -6.05 4.23 -9.16
C GLY A 138 -5.32 3.79 -10.43
N ARG A 139 -6.05 3.27 -11.42
CA ARG A 139 -5.48 2.87 -12.71
C ARG A 139 -4.88 4.05 -13.48
N ALA A 140 -5.59 5.18 -13.54
CA ALA A 140 -5.11 6.39 -14.20
C ALA A 140 -3.84 6.94 -13.52
N ALA A 141 -3.81 6.94 -12.18
CA ALA A 141 -2.65 7.38 -11.42
C ALA A 141 -1.40 6.56 -11.74
N ALA A 142 -1.52 5.22 -11.72
CA ALA A 142 -0.42 4.33 -12.05
C ALA A 142 0.04 4.48 -13.51
N GLN A 143 -0.89 4.60 -14.46
CA GLN A 143 -0.56 4.80 -15.87
C GLN A 143 0.25 6.08 -16.10
N ALA A 144 -0.07 7.17 -15.41
CA ALA A 144 0.68 8.41 -15.51
C ALA A 144 2.09 8.31 -14.89
N VAL A 145 2.30 7.49 -13.85
CA VAL A 145 3.64 7.23 -13.30
C VAL A 145 4.49 6.38 -14.24
N LEU A 146 3.85 5.48 -15.00
CA LEU A 146 4.50 4.54 -15.91
C LEU A 146 4.88 5.15 -17.28
N ALA A 147 4.23 6.25 -17.67
CA ALA A 147 4.44 6.96 -18.93
C ALA A 147 5.79 7.68 -19.00
#